data_AF-J9UJX6-F1
#
_entry.id   AF-J9UJX6-F1
#
_cell.length_a   1.000
_cell.length_b   1.000
_cell.length_c   1.000
_cell.angle_alpha   90.00
_cell.angle_beta   90.00
_cell.angle_gamma   90.00
#
_symmetry.space_group_name_H-M   'P 1'
#
loop_
_entity.id
_entity.type
_entity.pdbx_description
1 polymer ?
#
loop_
_entity_poly.entity_id
_entity_poly.type
_entity_poly.pdbx_seq_one_letter_code
_entity_poly.pdbx_strand_id
1 'polypeptide(L)'
;MNNDIYDYINKWVGNTTIYPRYKIDKALDFVTNIINNNNVSIIATGAKRNNTNVSYMEYLNLFLITDSNSKDTRVFKKDISKILEKENIEYNDILDSLIIVYDKEKIVLRPSFKVEEENKKIEGALITSSDGENNIYYPKLDNKNFDKKEYECKDNFINLIRIFKYIFQSFNGEIKELNEFNYELIEALIWNIPNEYFNFKDYDDGLLKAISYLYDKIASEDYIELSEINDIKVLFSTKNNINRKNVLVALYKLRKYIEENM
;
A
#
# COMPACT_ATOMS: atom_id res chain seq x y z
N MET A 1 3.83 30.57 -11.33
CA MET A 1 5.12 29.87 -11.33
C MET A 1 5.05 28.86 -12.45
N ASN A 2 5.82 29.03 -13.53
CA ASN A 2 6.02 27.96 -14.51
C ASN A 2 6.90 26.91 -13.84
N ASN A 3 6.27 25.99 -13.12
CA ASN A 3 6.93 24.83 -12.55
C ASN A 3 6.91 23.78 -13.65
N ASP A 4 8.04 23.59 -14.31
CA ASP A 4 8.21 22.52 -15.29
C ASP A 4 8.02 21.17 -14.57
N ILE A 5 6.91 20.49 -14.86
CA ILE A 5 6.56 19.22 -14.23
C ILE A 5 7.61 18.13 -14.56
N TYR A 6 8.34 18.25 -15.66
CA TYR A 6 9.42 17.33 -16.03
C TYR A 6 10.61 17.41 -15.08
N ASP A 7 10.98 18.63 -14.69
CA ASP A 7 12.06 18.85 -13.72
C ASP A 7 11.71 18.20 -12.38
N TYR A 8 10.44 18.25 -11.99
CA TYR A 8 9.95 17.56 -10.79
C TYR A 8 9.93 16.04 -10.95
N ILE A 9 9.41 15.50 -12.05
CA ILE A 9 9.34 14.05 -12.30
C ILE A 9 10.73 13.41 -12.22
N ASN A 10 11.70 13.95 -12.95
CA ASN A 10 13.07 13.43 -12.93
C ASN A 10 13.73 13.58 -11.56
N LYS A 11 13.48 14.69 -10.87
CA LYS A 11 13.98 14.94 -9.51
C LYS A 11 13.37 13.99 -8.48
N TRP A 12 12.08 13.63 -8.61
CA TRP A 12 11.37 12.71 -7.72
C TRP A 12 11.90 11.28 -7.84
N VAL A 13 12.19 10.84 -9.06
CA VAL A 13 12.83 9.54 -9.30
C VAL A 13 14.27 9.54 -8.78
N GLY A 14 15.04 10.60 -9.04
CA GLY A 14 16.45 10.67 -8.66
C GLY A 14 16.74 10.82 -7.16
N ASN A 15 15.80 11.37 -6.38
CA ASN A 15 16.00 11.68 -4.94
C ASN A 15 15.22 10.77 -3.99
N THR A 16 14.64 9.65 -4.45
CA THR A 16 13.85 8.81 -3.55
C THR A 16 14.76 8.01 -2.62
N THR A 17 14.61 8.23 -1.31
CA THR A 17 15.30 7.43 -0.29
C THR A 17 14.72 6.02 -0.25
N ILE A 18 15.45 5.08 -0.85
CA ILE A 18 15.16 3.65 -0.74
C ILE A 18 15.21 3.24 0.73
N TYR A 19 14.14 2.61 1.21
CA TYR A 19 14.15 2.06 2.56
C TYR A 19 15.10 0.85 2.62
N PRO A 20 16.17 0.87 3.44
CA PRO A 20 17.15 -0.20 3.42
C PRO A 20 16.56 -1.53 3.90
N ARG A 21 16.72 -2.60 3.11
CA ARG A 21 16.18 -3.94 3.44
C ARG A 21 16.63 -4.44 4.83
N TYR A 22 17.90 -4.21 5.20
CA TYR A 22 18.41 -4.62 6.52
C TYR A 22 17.63 -4.01 7.70
N LYS A 23 16.96 -2.86 7.52
CA LYS A 23 16.12 -2.27 8.56
C LYS A 23 14.81 -3.03 8.73
N ILE A 24 14.27 -3.58 7.64
CA ILE A 24 13.11 -4.48 7.70
C ILE A 24 13.49 -5.73 8.48
N ASP A 25 14.64 -6.33 8.18
CA ASP A 25 15.12 -7.54 8.88
C ASP A 25 15.31 -7.29 10.38
N LYS A 26 15.95 -6.17 10.76
CA LYS A 26 16.09 -5.79 12.18
C LYS A 26 14.74 -5.57 12.89
N ALA A 27 13.78 -4.95 12.21
CA ALA A 27 12.44 -4.76 12.75
C ALA A 27 11.70 -6.10 12.94
N LEU A 28 11.83 -7.02 11.99
CA LEU A 28 11.29 -8.37 12.09
C LEU A 28 11.93 -9.13 13.25
N ASP A 29 13.26 -9.09 13.38
CA ASP A 29 13.98 -9.74 14.47
C ASP A 29 13.55 -9.18 15.83
N PHE A 30 13.48 -7.86 15.96
CA PHE A 30 13.03 -7.19 17.16
C PHE A 30 11.61 -7.64 17.58
N VAL A 31 10.66 -7.59 16.65
CA VAL A 31 9.26 -7.95 16.93
C VAL A 31 9.11 -9.45 17.21
N THR A 32 9.87 -10.29 16.52
CA THR A 32 9.91 -11.74 16.77
C THR A 32 10.39 -12.03 18.20
N ASN A 33 11.45 -11.36 18.65
CA ASN A 33 12.00 -11.54 19.99
C ASN A 33 11.04 -11.08 21.10
N ILE A 34 10.22 -10.05 20.85
CA ILE A 34 9.23 -9.56 21.81
C ILE A 34 8.03 -10.49 21.91
N ILE A 35 7.49 -10.90 20.77
CA ILE A 35 6.26 -11.67 20.72
C ILE A 35 6.51 -13.12 21.17
N ASN A 36 7.75 -13.63 21.03
CA ASN A 36 8.28 -14.90 21.54
C ASN A 36 7.24 -16.02 21.62
N ASN A 37 6.50 -16.21 20.52
CA ASN A 37 5.44 -17.19 20.41
C ASN A 37 5.61 -17.89 19.06
N ASN A 38 6.00 -19.17 19.13
CA ASN A 38 6.28 -20.01 17.95
C ASN A 38 5.06 -20.18 17.00
N ASN A 39 3.88 -19.72 17.40
CA ASN A 39 2.65 -19.81 16.61
C ASN A 39 2.27 -18.50 15.91
N VAL A 40 3.11 -17.44 15.98
CA VAL A 40 2.85 -16.17 15.30
C VAL A 40 3.75 -16.02 14.07
N SER A 41 3.15 -15.98 12.89
CA SER A 41 3.83 -15.60 11.64
C SER A 41 3.86 -14.07 11.53
N ILE A 42 5.03 -13.51 11.22
CA ILE A 42 5.22 -12.06 11.06
C ILE A 42 5.54 -11.75 9.60
N ILE A 43 4.81 -10.81 8.99
CA ILE A 43 4.95 -10.47 7.57
C ILE A 43 5.06 -8.96 7.38
N ALA A 44 6.19 -8.51 6.81
CA ALA A 44 6.37 -7.12 6.43
C ALA A 44 5.60 -6.78 5.13
N THR A 45 4.93 -5.63 5.12
CA THR A 45 4.13 -5.12 4.00
C THR A 45 4.20 -3.60 3.88
N GLY A 46 3.56 -3.07 2.85
CA GLY A 46 3.41 -1.63 2.61
C GLY A 46 4.63 -0.99 1.96
N ALA A 47 4.60 0.35 1.88
CA ALA A 47 5.47 1.09 1.00
C ALA A 47 6.98 0.92 1.28
N LYS A 48 7.38 0.81 2.55
CA LYS A 48 8.77 0.54 2.92
C LYS A 48 9.26 -0.84 2.46
N ARG A 49 8.39 -1.86 2.51
CA ARG A 49 8.71 -3.21 2.02
C ARG A 49 8.78 -3.24 0.50
N ASN A 50 7.80 -2.58 -0.14
CA ASN A 50 7.67 -2.50 -1.60
C ASN A 50 8.61 -1.49 -2.25
N ASN A 51 9.42 -0.77 -1.46
CA ASN A 51 10.28 0.31 -1.92
C ASN A 51 9.50 1.43 -2.67
N THR A 52 8.22 1.61 -2.39
CA THR A 52 7.36 2.65 -2.99
C THR A 52 7.17 3.85 -2.07
N ASN A 53 7.95 3.93 -0.98
CA ASN A 53 7.89 5.04 -0.04
C ASN A 53 8.42 6.33 -0.68
N VAL A 54 7.67 7.42 -0.54
CA VAL A 54 8.04 8.78 -0.96
C VAL A 54 8.25 9.72 0.23
N SER A 55 7.81 9.30 1.42
CA SER A 55 8.00 10.01 2.68
C SER A 55 8.63 9.11 3.73
N TYR A 56 9.57 9.66 4.51
CA TYR A 56 10.14 8.96 5.66
C TYR A 56 9.10 8.68 6.76
N MET A 57 7.95 9.38 6.73
CA MET A 57 6.86 9.21 7.68
C MET A 57 5.97 8.00 7.36
N GLU A 58 6.10 7.36 6.19
CA GLU A 58 5.40 6.12 5.90
C GLU A 58 5.90 5.00 6.85
N TYR A 59 4.97 4.26 7.45
CA TYR A 59 5.31 3.25 8.44
C TYR A 59 5.66 1.91 7.81
N LEU A 60 6.53 1.16 8.49
CA LEU A 60 6.71 -0.26 8.17
C LEU A 60 5.51 -1.00 8.77
N ASN A 61 4.77 -1.73 7.94
CA ASN A 61 3.62 -2.51 8.40
C ASN A 61 4.04 -3.96 8.62
N LEU A 62 3.71 -4.52 9.78
CA LEU A 62 3.94 -5.91 10.13
C LEU A 62 2.62 -6.58 10.48
N PHE A 63 2.16 -7.52 9.66
CA PHE A 63 1.08 -8.42 10.03
C PHE A 63 1.59 -9.45 11.03
N LEU A 64 0.88 -9.59 12.15
CA LEU A 64 1.11 -10.62 13.15
C LEU A 64 -0.04 -11.62 13.02
N ILE A 65 0.22 -12.79 12.48
CA ILE A 65 -0.80 -13.77 12.11
C ILE A 65 -0.67 -14.98 13.02
N THR A 66 -1.72 -15.29 13.79
CA THR A 66 -1.81 -16.50 14.62
C THR A 66 -3.05 -17.31 14.26
N ASP A 67 -2.99 -18.61 14.51
CA ASP A 67 -4.19 -19.45 14.54
C ASP A 67 -5.03 -19.12 15.78
N SER A 68 -6.34 -19.07 15.64
CA SER A 68 -7.28 -18.80 16.73
C SER A 68 -8.68 -19.31 16.42
N ASN A 69 -9.38 -19.76 17.46
CA ASN A 69 -10.81 -20.08 17.37
C ASN A 69 -11.71 -18.83 17.54
N SER A 70 -11.13 -17.69 17.96
CA SER A 70 -11.84 -16.42 18.03
C SER A 70 -12.02 -15.82 16.64
N LYS A 71 -13.15 -15.13 16.43
CA LYS A 71 -13.41 -14.33 15.23
C LYS A 71 -13.17 -12.83 15.43
N ASP A 72 -12.80 -12.42 16.65
CA ASP A 72 -12.55 -11.03 17.02
C ASP A 72 -11.06 -10.82 17.32
N THR A 73 -10.35 -10.20 16.38
CA THR A 73 -8.89 -10.04 16.47
C THR A 73 -8.49 -8.97 17.48
N ARG A 74 -9.44 -8.18 18.00
CA ARG A 74 -9.18 -7.20 19.07
C ARG A 74 -8.74 -7.89 20.36
N VAL A 75 -9.10 -9.16 20.56
CA VAL A 75 -8.58 -9.98 21.66
C VAL A 75 -7.08 -10.17 21.51
N PHE A 76 -6.61 -10.54 20.32
CA PHE A 76 -5.19 -10.73 20.06
C PHE A 76 -4.42 -9.41 20.14
N LYS A 77 -4.99 -8.30 19.66
CA LYS A 77 -4.43 -6.97 19.87
C LYS A 77 -4.20 -6.66 21.34
N LYS A 78 -5.18 -6.93 22.21
CA LYS A 78 -5.03 -6.76 23.67
C LYS A 78 -3.93 -7.64 24.26
N ASP A 79 -3.75 -8.85 23.73
CA ASP A 79 -2.68 -9.73 24.19
C ASP A 79 -1.30 -9.22 23.76
N ILE A 80 -1.15 -8.70 22.54
CA ILE A 80 0.07 -8.00 22.12
C ILE A 80 0.35 -6.77 22.99
N SER A 81 -0.67 -5.95 23.30
CA SER A 81 -0.52 -4.80 24.21
C SER A 81 0.06 -5.19 25.57
N LYS A 82 -0.44 -6.29 26.19
CA LYS A 82 0.11 -6.78 27.46
C LYS A 82 1.55 -7.25 27.35
N ILE A 83 1.93 -7.85 26.22
CA ILE A 83 3.32 -8.24 25.95
C ILE A 83 4.20 -6.99 25.89
N LEU A 84 3.78 -5.96 25.14
CA LEU A 84 4.51 -4.69 25.03
C LEU A 84 4.68 -4.02 26.40
N GLU A 85 3.63 -3.99 27.22
CA GLU A 85 3.69 -3.46 28.60
C GLU A 85 4.70 -4.21 29.47
N LYS A 86 4.68 -5.55 29.41
CA LYS A 86 5.61 -6.40 30.16
C LYS A 86 7.07 -6.16 29.76
N GLU A 87 7.32 -5.96 28.47
CA GLU A 87 8.65 -5.69 27.92
C GLU A 87 9.05 -4.20 28.02
N ASN A 88 8.23 -3.36 28.66
CA ASN A 88 8.42 -1.90 28.79
C ASN A 88 8.59 -1.18 27.44
N ILE A 89 7.83 -1.59 26.44
CA ILE A 89 7.83 -0.98 25.10
C ILE A 89 6.66 -0.01 25.00
N GLU A 90 6.98 1.26 24.77
CA GLU A 90 5.98 2.27 24.51
C GLU A 90 5.27 2.01 23.17
N TYR A 91 3.94 2.12 23.20
CA TYR A 91 3.11 1.94 22.01
C TYR A 91 1.93 2.91 22.00
N ASN A 92 1.45 3.23 20.79
CA ASN A 92 0.19 3.92 20.58
C ASN A 92 -0.86 2.92 20.07
N ASP A 93 -1.99 2.82 20.76
CA ASP A 93 -3.14 2.08 20.29
C ASP A 93 -3.93 2.92 19.28
N ILE A 94 -4.04 2.44 18.03
CA ILE A 94 -4.75 3.16 16.97
C ILE A 94 -5.62 2.18 16.17
N LEU A 95 -6.94 2.41 16.19
CA LEU A 95 -7.93 1.63 15.42
C LEU A 95 -7.79 0.12 15.65
N ASP A 96 -7.36 -0.60 14.62
CA ASP A 96 -7.16 -2.06 14.56
C ASP A 96 -5.68 -2.47 14.71
N SER A 97 -4.80 -1.52 15.00
CA SER A 97 -3.35 -1.71 15.03
C SER A 97 -2.69 -1.14 16.30
N LEU A 98 -1.40 -1.44 16.48
CA LEU A 98 -0.54 -0.88 17.51
C LEU A 98 0.69 -0.26 16.84
N ILE A 99 1.08 0.95 17.22
CA ILE A 99 2.30 1.59 16.70
C ILE A 99 3.37 1.59 17.78
N ILE A 100 4.50 0.95 17.49
CA ILE A 100 5.70 0.98 18.34
C ILE A 100 6.79 1.84 17.70
N VAL A 101 7.77 2.25 18.50
CA VAL A 101 8.98 2.93 18.02
C VAL A 101 10.19 2.02 18.20
N TYR A 102 10.92 1.76 17.12
CA TYR A 102 12.16 1.00 17.12
C TYR A 102 13.18 1.67 16.19
N ASP A 103 14.42 1.84 16.66
CA ASP A 103 15.49 2.53 15.90
C ASP A 103 15.07 3.89 15.31
N LYS A 104 14.35 4.69 16.12
CA LYS A 104 13.77 6.00 15.74
C LYS A 104 12.73 5.94 14.61
N GLU A 105 12.20 4.76 14.32
CA GLU A 105 11.17 4.56 13.32
C GLU A 105 9.89 4.01 13.92
N LYS A 106 8.76 4.40 13.32
CA LYS A 106 7.46 3.88 13.68
C LYS A 106 7.16 2.60 12.88
N ILE A 107 6.77 1.56 13.61
CA ILE A 107 6.36 0.26 13.07
C ILE A 107 4.90 0.04 13.46
N VAL A 108 4.06 -0.30 12.49
CA VAL A 108 2.67 -0.65 12.70
C VAL A 108 2.58 -2.17 12.84
N LEU A 109 2.15 -2.63 14.00
CA LEU A 109 1.78 -4.01 14.25
C LEU A 109 0.30 -4.20 13.94
N ARG A 110 -0.04 -5.21 13.14
CA ARG A 110 -1.40 -5.58 12.77
C ARG A 110 -1.73 -6.98 13.29
N PRO A 111 -2.21 -7.11 14.54
CA PRO A 111 -2.67 -8.38 15.10
C PRO A 111 -3.84 -8.94 14.29
N SER A 112 -3.69 -10.17 13.82
CA SER A 112 -4.60 -10.79 12.87
C SER A 112 -4.71 -12.30 13.09
N PHE A 113 -5.82 -12.87 12.62
CA PHE A 113 -6.03 -14.31 12.64
C PHE A 113 -5.88 -14.90 11.25
N LYS A 114 -5.25 -16.06 11.19
CA LYS A 114 -5.14 -16.83 9.95
C LYS A 114 -6.54 -17.21 9.47
N VAL A 115 -6.81 -16.97 8.20
CA VAL A 115 -7.99 -17.51 7.50
C VAL A 115 -7.54 -18.22 6.24
N GLU A 116 -8.12 -19.37 5.95
CA GLU A 116 -7.87 -20.09 4.70
C GLU A 116 -9.13 -20.05 3.85
N GLU A 117 -9.03 -19.55 2.63
CA GLU A 117 -10.14 -19.69 1.67
C GLU A 117 -10.20 -21.13 1.17
N GLU A 118 -11.30 -21.81 1.54
CA GLU A 118 -11.54 -23.26 1.35
C GLU A 118 -11.26 -23.75 -0.07
N ASN A 119 -11.52 -22.90 -1.08
CA ASN A 119 -11.43 -23.30 -2.48
C ASN A 119 -10.07 -23.06 -3.14
N LYS A 120 -9.19 -22.24 -2.55
CA LYS A 120 -7.93 -21.82 -3.20
C LYS A 120 -6.68 -22.10 -2.37
N LYS A 121 -6.80 -22.58 -1.13
CA LYS A 121 -5.68 -22.71 -0.17
C LYS A 121 -4.88 -21.40 -0.06
N ILE A 122 -5.57 -20.27 -0.16
CA ILE A 122 -4.97 -18.96 0.00
C ILE A 122 -5.08 -18.58 1.46
N GLU A 123 -3.94 -18.27 2.06
CA GLU A 123 -3.86 -17.76 3.42
C GLU A 123 -4.12 -16.25 3.42
N GLY A 124 -5.14 -15.84 4.17
CA GLY A 124 -5.43 -14.46 4.50
C GLY A 124 -5.22 -14.16 5.98
N ALA A 125 -5.31 -12.88 6.30
CA ALA A 125 -5.21 -12.31 7.63
C ALA A 125 -6.51 -11.55 7.95
N LEU A 126 -7.32 -12.10 8.84
CA LEU A 126 -8.52 -11.46 9.37
C LEU A 126 -8.13 -10.37 10.37
N ILE A 127 -8.72 -9.19 10.24
CA ILE A 127 -8.63 -8.09 11.20
C ILE A 127 -10.05 -7.57 11.48
N THR A 128 -10.37 -7.42 12.76
CA THR A 128 -11.60 -6.82 13.25
C THR A 128 -11.36 -5.34 13.56
N SER A 129 -12.06 -4.45 12.86
CA SER A 129 -11.99 -3.01 13.08
C SER A 129 -12.64 -2.60 14.40
N SER A 130 -12.45 -1.34 14.79
CA SER A 130 -12.96 -0.78 16.04
C SER A 130 -14.49 -0.86 16.17
N ASP A 131 -15.21 -0.77 15.06
CA ASP A 131 -16.67 -0.92 14.97
C ASP A 131 -17.15 -2.39 14.90
N GLY A 132 -16.22 -3.34 14.86
CA GLY A 132 -16.52 -4.78 14.82
C GLY A 132 -16.67 -5.36 13.43
N GLU A 133 -16.39 -4.60 12.36
CA GLU A 133 -16.35 -5.14 11.01
C GLU A 133 -15.12 -6.04 10.80
N ASN A 134 -15.32 -7.15 10.10
CA ASN A 134 -14.27 -8.12 9.81
C ASN A 134 -13.75 -7.94 8.38
N ASN A 135 -12.47 -7.61 8.28
CA ASN A 135 -11.76 -7.40 7.03
C ASN A 135 -10.68 -8.47 6.84
N ILE A 136 -10.65 -9.10 5.66
CA ILE A 136 -9.63 -10.09 5.31
C ILE A 136 -8.58 -9.39 4.45
N TYR A 137 -7.30 -9.55 4.76
CA TYR A 137 -6.17 -9.08 3.97
C TYR A 137 -5.37 -10.27 3.44
N TYR A 138 -4.58 -10.09 2.37
CA TYR A 138 -3.81 -11.18 1.78
C TYR A 138 -2.32 -10.82 1.68
N PRO A 139 -1.65 -10.50 2.81
CA PRO A 139 -0.31 -9.90 2.80
C PRO A 139 0.74 -10.77 2.08
N LYS A 140 0.65 -12.10 2.17
CA LYS A 140 1.52 -13.02 1.43
C LYS A 140 1.31 -12.91 -0.08
N LEU A 141 0.05 -12.83 -0.51
CA LEU A 141 -0.30 -12.76 -1.92
C LEU A 141 0.00 -11.38 -2.50
N ASP A 142 -0.30 -10.30 -1.77
CA ASP A 142 0.07 -8.93 -2.14
C ASP A 142 1.58 -8.85 -2.38
N ASN A 143 2.40 -9.32 -1.43
CA ASN A 143 3.86 -9.32 -1.58
C ASN A 143 4.32 -10.14 -2.80
N LYS A 144 3.78 -11.36 -2.97
CA LYS A 144 4.14 -12.23 -4.09
C LYS A 144 3.80 -11.60 -5.45
N ASN A 145 2.61 -11.02 -5.55
CA ASN A 145 2.12 -10.39 -6.77
C ASN A 145 2.96 -9.15 -7.08
N PHE A 146 3.20 -8.30 -6.07
CA PHE A 146 4.05 -7.13 -6.19
C PHE A 146 5.46 -7.49 -6.70
N ASP A 147 6.12 -8.47 -6.07
CA ASP A 147 7.46 -8.94 -6.45
C ASP A 147 7.49 -9.44 -7.90
N LYS A 148 6.44 -10.16 -8.33
CA LYS A 148 6.32 -10.65 -9.70
C LYS A 148 6.27 -9.49 -10.69
N LYS A 149 5.45 -8.47 -10.44
CA LYS A 149 5.32 -7.33 -11.37
C LYS A 149 6.54 -6.42 -11.35
N GLU A 150 7.18 -6.24 -10.19
CA GLU A 150 8.49 -5.59 -10.08
C GLU A 150 9.54 -6.33 -10.92
N TYR A 151 9.59 -7.67 -10.86
CA TYR A 151 10.50 -8.45 -11.69
C TYR A 151 10.22 -8.29 -13.19
N GLU A 152 8.95 -8.31 -13.59
CA GLU A 152 8.54 -8.22 -15.00
C GLU A 152 8.71 -6.81 -15.60
N CYS A 153 8.43 -5.77 -14.81
CA CYS A 153 8.39 -4.37 -15.26
C CYS A 153 9.61 -3.54 -14.82
N LYS A 154 10.47 -4.11 -13.97
CA LYS A 154 11.67 -3.48 -13.40
C LYS A 154 11.37 -2.18 -12.66
N ASP A 155 12.38 -1.32 -12.56
CA ASP A 155 12.33 -0.04 -11.83
C ASP A 155 11.19 0.88 -12.31
N ASN A 156 10.75 0.77 -13.57
CA ASN A 156 9.67 1.59 -14.11
C ASN A 156 8.34 1.38 -13.37
N PHE A 157 8.05 0.17 -12.87
CA PHE A 157 6.86 -0.07 -12.05
C PHE A 157 6.92 0.69 -10.72
N ILE A 158 8.04 0.58 -10.01
CA ILE A 158 8.24 1.24 -8.71
C ILE A 158 8.30 2.77 -8.88
N ASN A 159 8.99 3.25 -9.92
CA ASN A 159 9.14 4.67 -10.20
C ASN A 159 7.81 5.30 -10.58
N LEU A 160 6.97 4.62 -11.36
CA LEU A 160 5.66 5.14 -11.70
C LEU A 160 4.76 5.26 -10.45
N ILE A 161 4.77 4.27 -9.55
CA ILE A 161 4.05 4.37 -8.26
C ILE A 161 4.52 5.60 -7.48
N ARG A 162 5.84 5.79 -7.34
CA ARG A 162 6.41 6.93 -6.61
C ARG A 162 6.06 8.27 -7.25
N ILE A 163 6.14 8.38 -8.58
CA ILE A 163 5.76 9.58 -9.33
C ILE A 163 4.29 9.91 -9.05
N PHE A 164 3.39 8.93 -9.15
CA PHE A 164 1.98 9.14 -8.82
C PHE A 164 1.83 9.63 -7.38
N LYS A 165 2.43 8.96 -6.38
CA LYS A 165 2.37 9.41 -4.97
C LYS A 165 2.86 10.85 -4.77
N TYR A 166 3.96 11.25 -5.42
CA TYR A 166 4.47 12.63 -5.35
C TYR A 166 3.52 13.63 -5.99
N ILE A 167 2.95 13.31 -7.15
CA ILE A 167 1.96 14.14 -7.83
C ILE A 167 0.76 14.34 -6.89
N PHE A 168 0.17 13.27 -6.37
CA PHE A 168 -0.99 13.39 -5.49
C PHE A 168 -0.68 14.20 -4.23
N GLN A 169 0.50 14.02 -3.63
CA GLN A 169 0.92 14.82 -2.48
C GLN A 169 1.11 16.30 -2.84
N SER A 170 1.65 16.60 -4.02
CA SER A 170 2.00 17.97 -4.43
C SER A 170 0.78 18.76 -4.90
N PHE A 171 -0.19 18.10 -5.52
CA PHE A 171 -1.33 18.75 -6.17
C PHE A 171 -2.66 18.61 -5.40
N ASN A 172 -2.70 17.96 -4.23
CA ASN A 172 -3.94 17.77 -3.46
C ASN A 172 -4.64 19.10 -3.06
N GLY A 173 -3.88 20.20 -2.94
CA GLY A 173 -4.41 21.53 -2.69
C GLY A 173 -5.02 22.22 -3.93
N GLU A 174 -4.62 21.79 -5.12
CA GLU A 174 -5.06 22.36 -6.41
C GLU A 174 -6.22 21.55 -7.01
N ILE A 175 -6.18 20.22 -6.87
CA ILE A 175 -7.19 19.30 -7.37
C ILE A 175 -7.83 18.58 -6.18
N LYS A 176 -8.98 19.10 -5.73
CA LYS A 176 -9.71 18.60 -4.56
C LYS A 176 -10.04 17.10 -4.64
N GLU A 177 -10.33 16.58 -5.83
CA GLU A 177 -10.68 15.18 -6.04
C GLU A 177 -9.51 14.22 -5.81
N LEU A 178 -8.27 14.72 -5.74
CA LEU A 178 -7.11 13.90 -5.34
C LEU A 178 -7.19 13.42 -3.89
N ASN A 179 -8.04 14.02 -3.06
CA ASN A 179 -8.28 13.53 -1.68
C ASN A 179 -8.91 12.13 -1.63
N GLU A 180 -9.43 11.64 -2.76
CA GLU A 180 -9.88 10.25 -2.88
C GLU A 180 -8.71 9.25 -2.90
N PHE A 181 -7.51 9.71 -3.24
CA PHE A 181 -6.33 8.86 -3.37
C PHE A 181 -5.60 8.73 -2.04
N ASN A 182 -5.50 7.49 -1.57
CA ASN A 182 -4.49 7.09 -0.60
C ASN A 182 -3.37 6.29 -1.31
N TYR A 183 -2.28 6.03 -0.60
CA TYR A 183 -1.11 5.38 -1.17
C TYR A 183 -1.39 3.93 -1.59
N GLU A 184 -2.27 3.23 -0.86
CA GLU A 184 -2.72 1.88 -1.18
C GLU A 184 -3.53 1.84 -2.48
N LEU A 185 -4.42 2.81 -2.69
CA LEU A 185 -5.19 2.96 -3.93
C LEU A 185 -4.27 3.26 -5.12
N ILE A 186 -3.27 4.11 -4.93
CA ILE A 186 -2.29 4.41 -5.99
C ILE A 186 -1.54 3.13 -6.38
N GLU A 187 -1.04 2.36 -5.41
CA GLU A 187 -0.36 1.09 -5.69
C GLU A 187 -1.28 0.10 -6.42
N ALA A 188 -2.53 -0.03 -5.97
CA ALA A 188 -3.52 -0.89 -6.63
C ALA A 188 -3.87 -0.41 -8.05
N LEU A 189 -3.99 0.90 -8.29
CA LEU A 189 -4.24 1.40 -9.65
C LEU A 189 -3.07 1.07 -10.58
N ILE A 190 -1.84 1.35 -10.18
CA ILE A 190 -0.66 1.05 -11.00
C ILE A 190 -0.46 -0.46 -11.17
N TRP A 191 -0.82 -1.29 -10.18
CA TRP A 191 -0.85 -2.75 -10.29
C TRP A 191 -1.67 -3.23 -11.49
N ASN A 192 -2.81 -2.60 -11.76
CA ASN A 192 -3.72 -2.99 -12.83
C ASN A 192 -3.28 -2.57 -14.24
N ILE A 193 -2.22 -1.75 -14.37
CA ILE A 193 -1.71 -1.34 -15.68
C ILE A 193 -1.01 -2.54 -16.35
N PRO A 194 -1.29 -2.87 -17.62
CA PRO A 194 -0.62 -3.97 -18.32
C PRO A 194 0.90 -3.77 -18.41
N ASN A 195 1.65 -4.86 -18.36
CA ASN A 195 3.11 -4.81 -18.25
C ASN A 195 3.78 -4.06 -19.41
N GLU A 196 3.20 -4.11 -20.61
CA GLU A 196 3.70 -3.44 -21.80
C GLU A 196 3.77 -1.90 -21.67
N TYR A 197 2.96 -1.31 -20.78
CA TYR A 197 2.97 0.12 -20.51
C TYR A 197 4.19 0.56 -19.69
N PHE A 198 4.95 -0.36 -19.10
CA PHE A 198 6.16 -0.04 -18.33
C PHE A 198 7.43 -0.04 -19.20
N ASN A 199 7.31 -0.23 -20.51
CA ASN A 199 8.44 -0.20 -21.46
C ASN A 199 8.73 1.21 -22.00
N PHE A 200 8.54 2.26 -21.20
CA PHE A 200 8.87 3.64 -21.57
C PHE A 200 10.33 3.97 -21.25
N LYS A 201 10.89 4.93 -22.01
CA LYS A 201 12.21 5.52 -21.75
C LYS A 201 12.10 6.83 -20.98
N ASP A 202 11.03 7.57 -21.25
CA ASP A 202 10.77 8.89 -20.70
C ASP A 202 9.56 8.81 -19.77
N TYR A 203 9.70 9.35 -18.56
CA TYR A 203 8.71 9.17 -17.49
C TYR A 203 7.40 9.91 -17.76
N ASP A 204 7.45 10.99 -18.52
CA ASP A 204 6.31 11.77 -19.00
C ASP A 204 5.41 10.95 -19.93
N ASP A 205 6.01 10.26 -20.91
CA ASP A 205 5.29 9.36 -21.82
C ASP A 205 4.67 8.20 -21.03
N GLY A 206 5.44 7.61 -20.11
CA GLY A 206 4.97 6.58 -19.19
C GLY A 206 3.78 7.05 -18.34
N LEU A 207 3.87 8.25 -17.77
CA LEU A 207 2.85 8.86 -16.93
C LEU A 207 1.57 9.15 -17.71
N LEU A 208 1.65 9.81 -18.87
CA LEU A 208 0.48 10.12 -19.69
C LEU A 208 -0.23 8.88 -20.20
N LYS A 209 0.53 7.86 -20.64
CA LYS A 209 -0.03 6.56 -21.07
C LYS A 209 -0.72 5.84 -19.91
N ALA A 210 -0.10 5.84 -18.73
CA ALA A 210 -0.66 5.26 -17.52
C ALA A 210 -1.97 5.95 -17.11
N ILE A 211 -1.99 7.29 -17.05
CA ILE A 211 -3.19 8.06 -16.71
C ILE A 211 -4.31 7.79 -17.73
N SER A 212 -3.98 7.78 -19.02
CA SER A 212 -4.95 7.51 -20.09
C SER A 212 -5.54 6.11 -19.97
N TYR A 213 -4.69 5.08 -19.79
CA TYR A 213 -5.16 3.70 -19.58
C TYR A 213 -6.08 3.59 -18.37
N LEU A 214 -5.68 4.14 -17.22
CA LEU A 214 -6.47 4.09 -16.00
C LEU A 214 -7.80 4.83 -16.18
N TYR A 215 -7.79 6.02 -16.78
CA TYR A 215 -9.01 6.77 -17.04
C TYR A 215 -9.98 5.96 -17.91
N ASP A 216 -9.51 5.43 -19.05
CA ASP A 216 -10.36 4.69 -19.99
C ASP A 216 -10.91 3.41 -19.34
N LYS A 217 -10.06 2.65 -18.63
CA LYS A 217 -10.48 1.41 -17.95
C LYS A 217 -11.48 1.71 -16.83
N ILE A 218 -11.25 2.74 -16.03
CA ILE A 218 -12.17 3.13 -14.95
C ILE A 218 -13.46 3.74 -15.52
N ALA A 219 -13.44 4.41 -16.67
CA ALA A 219 -14.63 4.98 -17.29
C ALA A 219 -15.51 3.91 -17.97
N SER A 220 -14.92 2.79 -18.37
CA SER A 220 -15.63 1.64 -18.96
C SER A 220 -16.44 0.83 -17.94
N GLU A 221 -17.23 -0.13 -18.42
CA GLU A 221 -17.88 -1.14 -17.57
C GLU A 221 -16.90 -2.17 -16.99
N ASP A 222 -15.71 -2.31 -17.59
CA ASP A 222 -14.68 -3.26 -17.15
C ASP A 222 -13.92 -2.79 -15.89
N TYR A 223 -14.31 -1.67 -15.29
CA TYR A 223 -13.72 -1.18 -14.05
C TYR A 223 -13.85 -2.19 -12.89
N ILE A 224 -14.82 -3.12 -12.98
CA ILE A 224 -15.02 -4.22 -12.04
C ILE A 224 -13.91 -5.27 -12.08
N GLU A 225 -13.11 -5.29 -13.15
CA GLU A 225 -11.94 -6.18 -13.28
C GLU A 225 -10.73 -5.63 -12.54
N LEU A 226 -10.74 -4.34 -12.19
CA LEU A 226 -9.66 -3.71 -11.44
C LEU A 226 -9.62 -4.30 -10.03
N SER A 227 -8.47 -4.82 -9.64
CA SER A 227 -8.26 -5.51 -8.37
C SER A 227 -7.35 -4.73 -7.41
N GLU A 228 -7.39 -5.08 -6.13
CA GLU A 228 -6.24 -4.87 -5.26
C GLU A 228 -5.07 -5.75 -5.71
N ILE A 229 -3.86 -5.50 -5.21
CA ILE A 229 -2.63 -6.21 -5.61
C ILE A 229 -2.77 -7.74 -5.49
N ASN A 230 -3.57 -8.24 -4.54
CA ASN A 230 -3.86 -9.67 -4.35
C ASN A 230 -4.67 -10.34 -5.46
N ASP A 231 -5.27 -9.61 -6.41
CA ASP A 231 -6.17 -10.14 -7.45
C ASP A 231 -7.40 -10.89 -6.91
N ILE A 232 -7.73 -10.74 -5.63
CA ILE A 232 -8.92 -11.36 -5.01
C ILE A 232 -10.01 -10.32 -4.83
N LYS A 233 -9.65 -9.15 -4.30
CA LYS A 233 -10.60 -8.09 -4.02
C LYS A 233 -10.72 -7.16 -5.22
N VAL A 234 -11.97 -6.91 -5.61
CA VAL A 234 -12.30 -5.88 -6.61
C VAL A 234 -12.06 -4.50 -6.00
N LEU A 235 -11.25 -3.69 -6.68
CA LEU A 235 -10.78 -2.39 -6.24
C LEU A 235 -11.96 -1.43 -6.01
N PHE A 236 -12.84 -1.29 -6.99
CA PHE A 236 -14.05 -0.44 -6.92
C PHE A 236 -15.28 -1.21 -6.42
N SER A 237 -15.08 -2.06 -5.40
CA SER A 237 -16.19 -2.70 -4.70
C SER A 237 -16.85 -1.72 -3.71
N THR A 238 -18.08 -2.02 -3.31
CA THR A 238 -18.78 -1.25 -2.27
C THR A 238 -18.06 -1.27 -0.92
N LYS A 239 -17.20 -2.27 -0.67
CA LYS A 239 -16.43 -2.39 0.57
C LYS A 239 -15.26 -1.42 0.66
N ASN A 240 -14.63 -1.09 -0.45
CA ASN A 240 -13.46 -0.21 -0.45
C ASN A 240 -13.82 1.27 -0.33
N ASN A 241 -15.11 1.61 -0.44
CA ASN A 241 -15.65 2.96 -0.27
C ASN A 241 -14.94 4.03 -1.13
N ILE A 242 -14.45 3.64 -2.32
CA ILE A 242 -13.79 4.55 -3.26
C ILE A 242 -14.83 5.20 -4.15
N ASN A 243 -14.84 6.53 -4.20
CA ASN A 243 -15.67 7.30 -5.11
C ASN A 243 -15.06 7.31 -6.53
N ARG A 244 -15.48 6.35 -7.35
CA ARG A 244 -15.09 6.21 -8.76
C ARG A 244 -15.16 7.53 -9.55
N LYS A 245 -16.20 8.35 -9.33
CA LYS A 245 -16.35 9.63 -10.04
C LYS A 245 -15.25 10.61 -9.67
N ASN A 246 -14.88 10.70 -8.38
CA ASN A 246 -13.78 11.55 -7.95
C ASN A 246 -12.45 11.09 -8.57
N VAL A 247 -12.19 9.77 -8.60
CA VAL A 247 -11.00 9.20 -9.24
C VAL A 247 -10.92 9.60 -10.72
N LEU A 248 -12.02 9.47 -11.47
CA LEU A 248 -12.06 9.88 -12.89
C LEU A 248 -11.81 11.38 -13.08
N VAL A 249 -12.45 12.23 -12.28
CA VAL A 249 -12.27 13.68 -12.36
C VAL A 249 -10.82 14.07 -12.03
N ALA A 250 -10.23 13.43 -11.02
CA ALA A 250 -8.84 13.64 -10.64
C ALA A 250 -7.88 13.26 -11.77
N LEU A 251 -8.04 12.06 -12.36
CA LEU A 251 -7.20 11.61 -13.49
C LEU A 251 -7.33 12.53 -14.70
N TYR A 252 -8.56 12.97 -15.03
CA TYR A 252 -8.79 13.90 -16.14
C TYR A 252 -8.12 15.25 -15.91
N LYS A 253 -8.31 15.85 -14.73
CA LYS A 253 -7.70 17.15 -14.38
C LYS A 253 -6.18 17.06 -14.35
N LEU A 254 -5.64 15.95 -13.80
CA LEU A 254 -4.21 15.72 -13.76
C LEU A 254 -3.62 15.57 -15.16
N ARG A 255 -4.26 14.77 -16.03
CA ARG A 255 -3.85 14.61 -17.43
C ARG A 255 -3.78 15.96 -18.13
N LYS A 256 -4.86 16.75 -18.04
CA LYS A 256 -4.93 18.08 -18.64
C LYS A 256 -3.85 19.01 -18.10
N TYR A 257 -3.63 18.99 -16.77
CA TYR A 257 -2.58 19.78 -16.14
C TYR A 257 -1.19 19.42 -16.68
N ILE A 258 -0.88 18.12 -16.80
CA ILE A 258 0.39 17.64 -17.35
C ILE A 258 0.52 18.07 -18.82
N GLU A 259 -0.49 17.83 -19.65
CA GLU A 259 -0.48 18.22 -21.08
C GLU A 259 -0.33 19.74 -21.31
N GLU A 260 -0.85 20.58 -20.40
CA GLU A 260 -0.75 22.05 -20.49
C GLU A 260 0.57 22.62 -19.94
N ASN A 261 1.32 21.85 -19.15
CA ASN A 261 2.57 22.28 -18.49
C ASN A 261 3.78 21.44 -18.91
N MET A 262 3.62 20.62 -19.96
CA MET A 262 4.67 19.96 -20.72
C MET A 262 5.05 20.78 -21.96
#